data_AF-A0A2C8YUR6-F1
#
_entry.id   AF-A0A2C8YUR6-F1
#
_cell.length_a   1.000
_cell.length_b   1.000
_cell.length_c   1.000
_cell.angle_alpha   90.00
_cell.angle_beta   90.00
_cell.angle_gamma   90.00
#
_symmetry.space_group_name_H-M   'P 1'
#
loop_
_entity.id
_entity.type
_entity.pdbx_description
1 polymer ?
#
loop_
_entity_poly.entity_id
_entity_poly.type
_entity_poly.pdbx_seq_one_letter_code
_entity_poly.pdbx_strand_id
1 'polypeptide(L)'
;MRLLMVILLVAVSAFSQVVITVDENVSKNQDKSLWLALGASALLPGMGELYLDERTLVKPFVWTDAALWLTAIGSYFIGERYITSAHGYAVRHAGLTTDSKDVSLLNTVGDYRSRGGVAGQNSSPDMDEDYNQAMIRAGKAIDDEYSESIQWDWGSSDNPESTERIEEYKSRLRHFRVSRIVFQVSVGALVLNRVVSILDVMRVYRATSSRSFSQRMEFAPEFLEDGGGILMNVKF
;
A
#
# COMPACT_ATOMS: atom_id res chain seq x y z
N MET A 1 -7.39 11.70 9.35
CA MET A 1 -6.47 10.82 10.13
C MET A 1 -7.13 10.14 11.31
N ARG A 2 -7.85 10.84 12.20
CA ARG A 2 -8.49 10.22 13.38
C ARG A 2 -9.39 9.02 13.05
N LEU A 3 -10.25 9.15 12.04
CA LEU A 3 -11.14 8.06 11.60
C LEU A 3 -10.40 6.82 11.08
N LEU A 4 -9.28 7.05 10.40
CA LEU A 4 -8.48 6.02 9.76
C LEU A 4 -7.64 5.24 10.79
N MET A 5 -7.11 5.95 11.81
CA MET A 5 -6.52 5.32 12.99
C MET A 5 -7.53 4.48 13.77
N VAL A 6 -8.78 4.94 13.90
CA VAL A 6 -9.84 4.15 14.56
C VAL A 6 -10.11 2.86 13.80
N ILE A 7 -10.19 2.89 12.46
CA ILE A 7 -10.37 1.68 11.64
C ILE A 7 -9.19 0.70 11.84
N LEU A 8 -7.96 1.22 11.87
CA LEU A 8 -6.77 0.38 12.10
C LEU A 8 -6.78 -0.25 13.50
N LEU A 9 -7.20 0.51 14.52
CA LEU A 9 -7.30 0.02 15.90
C LEU A 9 -8.40 -1.06 16.05
N VAL A 10 -9.50 -0.91 15.32
CA VAL A 10 -10.58 -1.91 15.26
C VAL A 10 -10.08 -3.20 14.60
N ALA A 11 -9.28 -3.11 13.52
CA ALA A 11 -8.68 -4.28 12.89
C ALA A 11 -7.73 -5.03 13.84
N VAL A 12 -6.91 -4.32 14.62
CA VAL A 12 -5.97 -4.95 15.58
C VAL A 12 -6.71 -5.60 16.76
N SER A 13 -7.77 -4.97 17.27
CA SER A 13 -8.54 -5.52 18.39
C SER A 13 -9.35 -6.78 18.05
N ALA A 14 -9.69 -6.99 16.78
CA ALA A 14 -10.36 -8.21 16.32
C ALA A 14 -9.52 -9.49 16.54
N PHE A 15 -8.19 -9.39 16.54
CA PHE A 15 -7.30 -10.54 16.82
C PHE A 15 -7.04 -10.76 18.31
N SER A 16 -7.15 -9.72 19.14
CA SER A 16 -6.82 -9.79 20.57
C SER A 16 -7.77 -10.69 21.37
N GLN A 17 -8.96 -10.99 20.85
CA GLN A 17 -9.98 -11.79 21.53
C GLN A 17 -10.00 -13.25 21.08
N VAL A 18 -9.12 -13.66 20.17
CA VAL A 18 -9.19 -14.99 19.56
C VAL A 18 -8.17 -15.92 20.21
N VAL A 19 -8.68 -16.93 20.92
CA VAL A 19 -7.86 -18.05 21.38
C VAL A 19 -7.61 -18.98 20.20
N ILE A 20 -6.35 -19.23 19.86
CA ILE A 20 -5.98 -20.04 18.70
C ILE A 20 -6.09 -21.54 19.06
N THR A 21 -7.32 -22.06 19.12
CA THR A 21 -7.62 -23.50 19.26
C THR A 21 -8.14 -24.06 17.95
N VAL A 22 -7.71 -25.27 17.59
CA VAL A 22 -8.34 -26.01 16.48
C VAL A 22 -9.41 -26.91 17.10
N ASP A 23 -10.60 -26.96 16.50
CA ASP A 23 -11.59 -27.97 16.90
C ASP A 23 -11.27 -29.31 16.22
N GLU A 24 -10.70 -30.23 16.99
CA GLU A 24 -10.33 -31.58 16.53
C GLU A 24 -11.54 -32.46 16.21
N ASN A 25 -12.76 -32.06 16.61
CA ASN A 25 -13.99 -32.82 16.35
C ASN A 25 -14.62 -32.46 15.00
N VAL A 26 -14.16 -31.40 14.34
CA VAL A 26 -14.58 -31.07 12.97
C VAL A 26 -14.13 -32.20 12.05
N SER A 27 -15.07 -32.71 11.23
CA SER A 27 -14.89 -33.89 10.39
C SER A 27 -13.53 -33.88 9.70
N LYS A 28 -12.74 -34.95 9.95
CA LYS A 28 -11.42 -35.18 9.34
C LYS A 28 -11.46 -34.73 7.89
N ASN A 29 -10.60 -33.78 7.50
CA ASN A 29 -10.55 -33.18 6.17
C ASN A 29 -10.00 -34.16 5.10
N GLN A 30 -10.37 -35.44 5.17
CA GLN A 30 -9.88 -36.54 4.32
C GLN A 30 -10.21 -36.33 2.84
N ASP A 31 -11.36 -35.73 2.54
CA ASP A 31 -11.83 -35.54 1.15
C ASP A 31 -11.60 -34.13 0.61
N LYS A 32 -10.98 -33.25 1.40
CA LYS A 32 -10.79 -31.84 1.05
C LYS A 32 -9.39 -31.59 0.47
N SER A 33 -9.36 -30.82 -0.62
CA SER A 33 -8.11 -30.47 -1.30
C SER A 33 -7.41 -29.30 -0.61
N LEU A 34 -6.15 -29.51 -0.23
CA LEU A 34 -5.28 -28.47 0.32
C LEU A 34 -5.16 -27.29 -0.66
N TRP A 35 -4.95 -27.56 -1.95
CA TRP A 35 -4.75 -26.50 -2.95
C TRP A 35 -5.97 -25.60 -3.12
N LEU A 36 -7.17 -26.17 -3.05
CA LEU A 36 -8.43 -25.41 -3.05
C LEU A 36 -8.54 -24.56 -1.79
N ALA A 37 -8.19 -25.10 -0.61
CA ALA A 37 -8.21 -24.36 0.64
C ALA A 37 -7.23 -23.16 0.60
N LEU A 38 -5.98 -23.39 0.19
CA LEU A 38 -4.97 -22.34 0.09
C LEU A 38 -5.36 -21.27 -0.95
N GLY A 39 -5.86 -21.70 -2.11
CA GLY A 39 -6.34 -20.79 -3.15
C GLY A 39 -7.52 -19.93 -2.69
N ALA A 40 -8.45 -20.52 -1.95
CA ALA A 40 -9.58 -19.79 -1.37
C ALA A 40 -9.10 -18.67 -0.41
N SER A 41 -8.19 -18.97 0.52
CA SER A 41 -7.62 -17.97 1.45
C SER A 41 -6.70 -16.95 0.79
N ALA A 42 -6.03 -17.31 -0.30
CA ALA A 42 -5.24 -16.37 -1.09
C ALA A 42 -6.12 -15.31 -1.78
N LEU A 43 -7.29 -15.72 -2.28
CA LEU A 43 -8.26 -14.81 -2.88
C LEU A 43 -8.95 -13.95 -1.81
N LEU A 44 -9.53 -14.61 -0.81
CA LEU A 44 -10.24 -13.97 0.28
C LEU A 44 -9.83 -14.62 1.61
N PRO A 45 -9.07 -13.90 2.46
CA PRO A 45 -8.63 -14.41 3.76
C PRO A 45 -9.79 -14.97 4.58
N GLY A 46 -9.60 -16.15 5.19
CA GLY A 46 -10.62 -16.86 5.96
C GLY A 46 -11.43 -17.90 5.17
N MET A 47 -11.37 -17.91 3.83
CA MET A 47 -12.21 -18.81 3.03
C MET A 47 -11.70 -20.24 2.94
N GLY A 48 -10.39 -20.47 3.05
CA GLY A 48 -9.80 -21.80 3.14
C GLY A 48 -10.12 -22.46 4.47
N GLU A 49 -10.10 -21.69 5.56
CA GLU A 49 -10.50 -22.11 6.90
C GLU A 49 -11.97 -22.52 6.87
N LEU A 50 -12.83 -21.68 6.29
CA LEU A 50 -14.24 -21.99 6.09
C LEU A 50 -14.45 -23.24 5.22
N TYR A 51 -13.67 -23.40 4.15
CA TYR A 51 -13.69 -24.60 3.31
C TYR A 51 -13.31 -25.85 4.11
N LEU A 52 -12.37 -25.75 5.06
CA LEU A 52 -11.98 -26.81 5.99
C LEU A 52 -12.92 -26.97 7.19
N ASP A 53 -14.09 -26.32 7.18
CA ASP A 53 -15.09 -26.27 8.27
C ASP A 53 -14.58 -25.67 9.59
N GLU A 54 -13.45 -24.96 9.57
CA GLU A 54 -12.92 -24.21 10.71
C GLU A 54 -13.42 -22.77 10.66
N ARG A 55 -14.20 -22.36 11.66
CA ARG A 55 -14.90 -21.06 11.65
C ARG A 55 -14.27 -20.02 12.56
N THR A 56 -13.31 -20.40 13.39
CA THR A 56 -12.78 -19.54 14.46
C THR A 56 -12.13 -18.26 13.93
N LEU A 57 -11.27 -18.38 12.90
CA LEU A 57 -10.53 -17.23 12.34
C LEU A 57 -11.19 -16.58 11.12
N VAL A 58 -12.27 -17.15 10.59
CA VAL A 58 -12.93 -16.65 9.36
C VAL A 58 -13.38 -15.19 9.52
N LYS A 59 -14.07 -14.88 10.62
CA LYS A 59 -14.57 -13.52 10.88
C LYS A 59 -13.42 -12.50 11.03
N PRO A 60 -12.41 -12.72 11.90
CA PRO A 60 -11.25 -11.84 11.99
C PRO A 60 -10.59 -11.55 10.63
N PHE A 61 -10.34 -12.58 9.81
CA PHE A 61 -9.68 -12.41 8.51
C PHE A 61 -10.50 -11.58 7.53
N VAL A 62 -11.81 -11.85 7.41
CA VAL A 62 -12.70 -11.12 6.49
C VAL A 62 -12.88 -9.67 6.92
N TRP A 63 -13.14 -9.41 8.21
CA TRP A 63 -13.30 -8.05 8.71
C TRP A 63 -12.02 -7.22 8.58
N THR A 64 -10.86 -7.86 8.82
CA THR A 64 -9.56 -7.22 8.62
C THR A 64 -9.33 -6.89 7.16
N ASP A 65 -9.62 -7.82 6.23
CA ASP A 65 -9.46 -7.56 4.78
C ASP A 65 -10.35 -6.40 4.33
N ALA A 66 -11.62 -6.37 4.76
CA ALA A 66 -12.56 -5.30 4.45
C ALA A 66 -12.10 -3.94 5.00
N ALA A 67 -11.61 -3.90 6.24
CA ALA A 67 -11.10 -2.68 6.86
C ALA A 67 -9.85 -2.16 6.13
N LEU A 68 -8.95 -3.06 5.73
CA LEU A 68 -7.74 -2.71 4.99
C LEU A 68 -8.06 -2.20 3.57
N TRP A 69 -9.02 -2.82 2.87
CA TRP A 69 -9.50 -2.31 1.57
C TRP A 69 -10.12 -0.92 1.69
N LEU A 70 -11.01 -0.72 2.68
CA LEU A 70 -11.62 0.58 2.94
C LEU A 70 -10.55 1.64 3.22
N THR A 71 -9.52 1.27 3.96
CA THR A 71 -8.39 2.16 4.29
C THR A 71 -7.54 2.48 3.07
N ALA A 72 -7.20 1.48 2.24
CA ALA A 72 -6.44 1.66 1.02
C ALA A 72 -7.19 2.57 0.04
N ILE A 73 -8.44 2.26 -0.27
CA ILE A 73 -9.28 3.03 -1.19
C ILE A 73 -9.48 4.46 -0.65
N GLY A 74 -9.84 4.59 0.62
CA GLY A 74 -10.06 5.89 1.25
C GLY A 74 -8.81 6.78 1.22
N SER A 75 -7.64 6.23 1.57
CA SER A 75 -6.38 6.98 1.56
C SER A 75 -5.95 7.38 0.15
N TYR A 76 -6.17 6.54 -0.87
CA TYR A 76 -5.93 6.90 -2.27
C TYR A 76 -6.74 8.13 -2.70
N PHE A 77 -8.07 8.11 -2.53
CA PHE A 77 -8.94 9.24 -2.91
C PHE A 77 -8.65 10.51 -2.11
N ILE A 78 -8.35 10.38 -0.82
CA ILE A 78 -7.95 11.52 0.01
C ILE A 78 -6.62 12.11 -0.50
N GLY A 79 -5.66 11.28 -0.91
CA GLY A 79 -4.41 11.70 -1.53
C GLY A 79 -4.64 12.53 -2.78
N GLU A 80 -5.43 12.02 -3.72
CA GLU A 80 -5.77 12.73 -4.98
C GLU A 80 -6.44 14.09 -4.74
N ARG A 81 -7.28 14.17 -3.71
CA ARG A 81 -7.92 15.43 -3.31
C ARG A 81 -6.89 16.44 -2.78
N TYR A 82 -5.89 16.01 -2.02
CA TYR A 82 -4.83 16.90 -1.55
C TYR A 82 -3.93 17.39 -2.69
N ILE A 83 -3.62 16.56 -3.68
CA ILE A 83 -2.87 16.99 -4.87
C ILE A 83 -3.66 18.02 -5.67
N THR A 84 -4.94 17.75 -5.94
CA THR A 84 -5.79 18.72 -6.64
C THR A 84 -5.95 20.02 -5.86
N SER A 85 -6.06 19.94 -4.53
CA SER A 85 -6.12 21.11 -3.65
C SER A 85 -4.81 21.90 -3.66
N ALA A 86 -3.66 21.23 -3.59
CA ALA A 86 -2.35 21.86 -3.63
C ALA A 86 -2.13 22.58 -4.97
N HIS A 87 -2.39 21.90 -6.08
CA HIS A 87 -2.33 22.50 -7.41
C HIS A 87 -3.21 23.75 -7.52
N GLY A 88 -4.50 23.65 -7.20
CA GLY A 88 -5.42 24.79 -7.26
C GLY A 88 -5.04 25.94 -6.32
N TYR A 89 -4.41 25.62 -5.18
CA TYR A 89 -3.89 26.63 -4.26
C TYR A 89 -2.67 27.35 -4.84
N ALA A 90 -1.73 26.63 -5.47
CA ALA A 90 -0.58 27.22 -6.16
C ALA A 90 -1.01 28.06 -7.37
N VAL A 91 -1.99 27.63 -8.16
CA VAL A 91 -2.56 28.43 -9.25
C VAL A 91 -3.09 29.77 -8.71
N ARG A 92 -3.81 29.74 -7.58
CA ARG A 92 -4.45 30.92 -7.00
C ARG A 92 -3.46 31.89 -6.34
N HIS A 93 -2.48 31.37 -5.62
CA HIS A 93 -1.65 32.19 -4.71
C HIS A 93 -0.21 32.36 -5.19
N ALA A 94 0.28 31.49 -6.08
CA ALA A 94 1.60 31.57 -6.68
C ALA A 94 1.55 31.81 -8.20
N GLY A 95 0.35 31.93 -8.78
CA GLY A 95 0.20 32.11 -10.23
C GLY A 95 0.72 30.94 -11.06
N LEU A 96 0.69 29.70 -10.53
CA LEU A 96 1.15 28.51 -11.26
C LEU A 96 0.41 28.40 -12.61
N THR A 97 1.15 28.41 -13.73
CA THR A 97 0.55 28.54 -15.09
C THR A 97 0.24 27.22 -15.78
N THR A 98 0.45 26.07 -15.13
CA THR A 98 0.23 24.74 -15.72
C THR A 98 -1.03 24.07 -15.19
N ASP A 99 -1.70 23.29 -16.03
CA ASP A 99 -2.78 22.38 -15.61
C ASP A 99 -2.26 21.03 -15.10
N SER A 100 -0.95 20.79 -15.24
CA SER A 100 -0.33 19.54 -14.76
C SER A 100 -0.37 19.46 -13.24
N LYS A 101 -0.86 18.31 -12.74
CA LYS A 101 -0.87 17.95 -11.32
C LYS A 101 0.25 16.97 -10.97
N ASP A 102 1.31 16.93 -11.79
CA ASP A 102 2.45 16.07 -11.54
C ASP A 102 3.06 16.36 -10.16
N VAL A 103 3.26 15.30 -9.39
CA VAL A 103 3.69 15.39 -7.99
C VAL A 103 5.12 15.92 -7.89
N SER A 104 5.99 15.59 -8.86
CA SER A 104 7.37 16.10 -8.88
C SER A 104 7.37 17.60 -9.08
N LEU A 105 6.63 18.09 -10.07
CA LEU A 105 6.47 19.52 -10.32
C LEU A 105 5.90 20.24 -9.10
N LEU A 106 4.85 19.70 -8.48
CA LEU A 106 4.25 20.32 -7.30
C LEU A 106 5.22 20.35 -6.11
N ASN A 107 6.06 19.33 -5.91
CA ASN A 107 7.11 19.40 -4.90
C ASN A 107 8.12 20.51 -5.24
N THR A 108 8.58 20.60 -6.48
CA THR A 108 9.48 21.67 -6.94
C THR A 108 8.89 23.07 -6.72
N VAL A 109 7.61 23.26 -7.01
CA VAL A 109 6.88 24.51 -6.73
C VAL A 109 6.87 24.84 -5.23
N GLY A 110 6.91 23.84 -4.35
CA GLY A 110 7.04 24.05 -2.90
C GLY A 110 8.48 24.30 -2.45
N ASP A 111 9.44 23.68 -3.10
CA ASP A 111 10.85 23.76 -2.72
C ASP A 111 11.47 25.11 -3.10
N TYR A 112 11.04 25.70 -4.20
CA TYR A 112 11.48 27.01 -4.67
C TYR A 112 10.35 28.06 -4.60
N ARG A 113 10.65 29.24 -4.04
CA ARG A 113 9.68 30.34 -3.94
C ARG A 113 9.23 30.85 -5.30
N SER A 114 10.08 30.80 -6.31
CA SER A 114 9.73 31.18 -7.68
C SER A 114 10.45 30.31 -8.69
N ARG A 115 9.95 30.32 -9.92
CA ARG A 115 10.68 29.72 -11.04
C ARG A 115 11.99 30.46 -11.33
N GLY A 116 11.92 31.77 -11.42
CA GLY A 116 13.05 32.61 -11.79
C GLY A 116 12.83 34.01 -11.22
N GLY A 117 13.90 34.63 -10.71
CA GLY A 117 13.84 35.97 -10.17
C GLY A 117 13.34 37.01 -11.17
N VAL A 118 12.46 37.91 -10.73
CA VAL A 118 12.22 39.17 -11.43
C VAL A 118 13.48 40.02 -11.27
N ALA A 119 13.99 40.62 -12.35
CA ALA A 119 15.13 41.53 -12.28
C ALA A 119 14.84 42.66 -11.27
N GLY A 120 15.55 42.67 -10.13
CA GLY A 120 15.35 43.61 -9.04
C GLY A 120 14.54 43.11 -7.84
N GLN A 121 14.03 41.87 -7.85
CA GLN A 121 13.37 41.19 -6.73
C GLN A 121 14.16 39.98 -6.22
N ASN A 122 15.48 40.11 -6.09
CA ASN A 122 16.20 39.24 -5.14
C ASN A 122 15.82 39.71 -3.73
N SER A 123 14.77 39.13 -3.17
CA SER A 123 14.35 39.43 -1.80
C SER A 123 13.66 38.23 -1.17
N SER A 124 14.35 37.10 -1.10
CA SER A 124 14.18 36.24 0.06
C SER A 124 15.50 36.29 0.82
N PRO A 125 15.56 36.92 2.01
CA PRO A 125 16.71 36.82 2.89
C PRO A 125 16.98 35.39 3.40
N ASP A 126 16.04 34.45 3.17
CA ASP A 126 16.06 33.11 3.78
C ASP A 126 16.29 31.96 2.78
N MET A 127 16.13 32.19 1.48
CA MET A 127 16.30 31.18 0.42
C MET A 127 17.01 31.85 -0.76
N ASP A 128 18.34 31.75 -0.80
CA ASP A 128 19.20 32.45 -1.76
C ASP A 128 19.01 32.03 -3.24
N GLU A 129 18.09 31.11 -3.57
CA GLU A 129 18.02 30.48 -4.89
C GLU A 129 16.58 30.24 -5.40
N ASP A 130 16.29 30.76 -6.59
CA ASP A 130 15.15 30.35 -7.41
C ASP A 130 15.46 29.06 -8.22
N TYR A 131 14.42 28.47 -8.83
CA TYR A 131 14.58 27.21 -9.57
C TYR A 131 15.55 27.33 -10.76
N ASN A 132 15.46 28.40 -11.56
CA ASN A 132 16.33 28.61 -12.71
C ASN A 132 17.80 28.73 -12.28
N GLN A 133 18.09 29.44 -11.19
CA GLN A 133 19.43 29.53 -10.62
C GLN A 133 19.95 28.17 -10.14
N ALA A 134 19.10 27.35 -9.51
CA ALA A 134 19.46 26.00 -9.08
C ALA A 134 19.79 25.09 -10.28
N MET A 135 19.05 25.21 -11.40
CA MET A 135 19.33 24.47 -12.64
C MET A 135 20.66 24.88 -13.27
N ILE A 136 20.92 26.18 -13.38
CA ILE A 136 22.19 26.72 -13.92
C ILE A 136 23.37 26.24 -13.06
N ARG A 137 23.24 26.27 -11.73
CA ARG A 137 24.28 25.77 -10.82
C ARG A 137 24.55 24.28 -11.00
N ALA A 138 23.51 23.50 -11.26
CA ALA A 138 23.62 22.08 -11.56
C ALA A 138 24.19 21.80 -12.97
N GLY A 139 24.51 22.83 -13.76
CA GLY A 139 25.01 22.68 -15.14
C GLY A 139 23.94 22.27 -16.14
N LYS A 140 22.66 22.50 -15.82
CA LYS A 140 21.51 22.14 -16.66
C LYS A 140 20.89 23.37 -17.30
N ALA A 141 20.21 23.17 -18.43
CA ALA A 141 19.35 24.20 -19.01
C ALA A 141 18.11 24.43 -18.11
N ILE A 142 17.60 25.65 -18.08
CA ILE A 142 16.47 26.03 -17.20
C ILE A 142 15.14 25.39 -17.61
N ASP A 143 15.09 24.84 -18.82
CA ASP A 143 13.94 24.19 -19.44
C ASP A 143 14.12 22.67 -19.59
N ASP A 144 15.22 22.11 -19.07
CA ASP A 144 15.58 20.69 -19.18
C ASP A 144 14.54 19.76 -18.52
N GLU A 145 13.99 20.15 -17.36
CA GLU A 145 12.99 19.36 -16.63
C GLU A 145 11.56 19.88 -16.83
N TYR A 146 11.38 21.20 -16.88
CA TYR A 146 10.07 21.84 -17.03
C TYR A 146 10.13 22.92 -18.11
N SER A 147 9.20 22.92 -19.07
CA SER A 147 9.05 23.99 -20.07
C SER A 147 9.09 25.38 -19.45
N GLU A 148 9.74 26.34 -20.10
CA GLU A 148 9.80 27.75 -19.68
C GLU A 148 8.41 28.39 -19.52
N SER A 149 7.38 27.84 -20.18
CA SER A 149 6.00 28.33 -20.05
C SER A 149 5.40 28.10 -18.66
N ILE A 150 5.95 27.18 -17.87
CA ILE A 150 5.49 26.88 -16.51
C ILE A 150 6.12 27.88 -15.56
N GLN A 151 5.34 28.79 -14.99
CA GLN A 151 5.80 29.86 -14.10
C GLN A 151 5.09 29.75 -12.76
N TRP A 152 5.74 30.16 -11.68
CA TRP A 152 5.15 30.37 -10.35
C TRP A 152 6.01 31.35 -9.56
N ASP A 153 5.37 32.06 -8.63
CA ASP A 153 6.01 32.97 -7.69
C ASP A 153 5.15 33.12 -6.42
N TRP A 154 5.66 32.62 -5.29
CA TRP A 154 5.04 32.74 -3.98
C TRP A 154 5.25 34.13 -3.35
N GLY A 155 6.13 34.96 -3.92
CA GLY A 155 6.54 36.26 -3.39
C GLY A 155 7.67 36.20 -2.36
N SER A 156 8.14 37.39 -1.98
CA SER A 156 9.23 37.59 -1.00
C SER A 156 8.94 36.96 0.36
N SER A 157 9.97 36.46 1.07
CA SER A 157 9.81 36.00 2.47
C SER A 157 9.61 37.14 3.46
N ASP A 158 9.92 38.38 3.08
CA ASP A 158 9.73 39.58 3.91
C ASP A 158 8.25 39.89 4.15
N ASN A 159 7.37 39.40 3.28
CA ASN A 159 5.94 39.44 3.49
C ASN A 159 5.51 38.20 4.31
N PRO A 160 4.93 38.36 5.51
CA PRO A 160 4.44 37.23 6.29
C PRO A 160 3.35 36.43 5.55
N GLU A 161 2.53 37.08 4.73
CA GLU A 161 1.41 36.44 4.04
C GLU A 161 1.87 35.46 2.95
N SER A 162 2.91 35.79 2.18
CA SER A 162 3.51 34.88 1.20
C SER A 162 4.14 33.66 1.87
N THR A 163 4.78 33.86 3.02
CA THR A 163 5.32 32.77 3.84
C THR A 163 4.23 31.85 4.36
N GLU A 164 3.13 32.39 4.88
CA GLU A 164 1.98 31.59 5.32
C GLU A 164 1.38 30.79 4.14
N ARG A 165 1.26 31.40 2.96
CA ARG A 165 0.73 30.74 1.74
C ARG A 165 1.59 29.55 1.33
N ILE A 166 2.91 29.69 1.23
CA ILE A 166 3.78 28.58 0.84
C ILE A 166 3.80 27.48 1.90
N GLU A 167 3.71 27.82 3.19
CA GLU A 167 3.59 26.83 4.28
C GLU A 167 2.29 26.03 4.20
N GLU A 168 1.18 26.72 3.96
CA GLU A 168 -0.15 26.13 3.81
C GLU A 168 -0.20 25.25 2.54
N TYR A 169 0.49 25.64 1.47
CA TYR A 169 0.73 24.78 0.30
C TYR A 169 1.54 23.51 0.66
N LYS A 170 2.69 23.67 1.34
CA LYS A 170 3.52 22.55 1.81
C LYS A 170 2.76 21.62 2.75
N SER A 171 1.86 22.15 3.57
CA SER A 171 0.96 21.40 4.44
C SER A 171 0.05 20.46 3.64
N ARG A 172 -0.56 20.94 2.55
CA ARG A 172 -1.35 20.09 1.63
C ARG A 172 -0.53 18.96 1.03
N LEU A 173 0.69 19.24 0.55
CA LEU A 173 1.59 18.22 0.01
C LEU A 173 2.02 17.20 1.08
N ARG A 174 2.19 17.64 2.33
CA ARG A 174 2.48 16.76 3.46
C ARG A 174 1.31 15.83 3.73
N HIS A 175 0.07 16.33 3.70
CA HIS A 175 -1.12 15.50 3.85
C HIS A 175 -1.28 14.48 2.71
N PHE A 176 -0.98 14.87 1.46
CA PHE A 176 -0.87 13.91 0.36
C PHE A 176 0.16 12.81 0.64
N ARG A 177 1.38 13.18 1.08
CA ARG A 177 2.43 12.20 1.41
C ARG A 177 1.99 11.21 2.49
N VAL A 178 1.34 11.71 3.53
CA VAL A 178 0.77 10.85 4.60
C VAL A 178 -0.29 9.91 4.02
N SER A 179 -1.22 10.40 3.20
CA SER A 179 -2.21 9.56 2.53
C SER A 179 -1.56 8.47 1.67
N ARG A 180 -0.49 8.79 0.93
CA ARG A 180 0.26 7.83 0.11
C ARG A 180 0.94 6.74 0.96
N ILE A 181 1.54 7.10 2.09
CA ILE A 181 2.13 6.14 3.04
C ILE A 181 1.05 5.21 3.57
N VAL A 182 -0.09 5.76 4.01
CA VAL A 182 -1.22 4.98 4.52
C VAL A 182 -1.73 3.99 3.47
N PHE A 183 -1.85 4.42 2.20
CA PHE A 183 -2.21 3.55 1.09
C PHE A 183 -1.22 2.39 0.94
N GLN A 184 0.08 2.69 0.87
CA GLN A 184 1.15 1.69 0.70
C GLN A 184 1.19 0.69 1.87
N VAL A 185 1.08 1.17 3.10
CA VAL A 185 1.02 0.31 4.30
C VAL A 185 -0.23 -0.57 4.27
N SER A 186 -1.38 -0.03 3.86
CA SER A 186 -2.63 -0.82 3.77
C SER A 186 -2.53 -1.92 2.72
N VAL A 187 -1.93 -1.63 1.55
CA VAL A 187 -1.66 -2.65 0.53
C VAL A 187 -0.69 -3.72 1.06
N GLY A 188 0.38 -3.33 1.76
CA GLY A 188 1.29 -4.28 2.39
C GLY A 188 0.58 -5.16 3.42
N ALA A 189 -0.28 -4.58 4.25
CA ALA A 189 -1.09 -5.29 5.23
C ALA A 189 -2.11 -6.24 4.58
N LEU A 190 -2.71 -5.89 3.43
CA LEU A 190 -3.60 -6.78 2.66
C LEU A 190 -2.88 -8.05 2.21
N VAL A 191 -1.63 -7.91 1.76
CA VAL A 191 -0.79 -9.06 1.38
C VAL A 191 -0.45 -9.90 2.60
N LEU A 192 -0.04 -9.28 3.71
CA LEU A 192 0.25 -9.99 4.95
C LEU A 192 -0.97 -10.74 5.50
N ASN A 193 -2.17 -10.15 5.46
CA ASN A 193 -3.40 -10.79 5.89
C ASN A 193 -3.68 -12.09 5.12
N ARG A 194 -3.43 -12.09 3.80
CA ARG A 194 -3.52 -13.29 2.94
C ARG A 194 -2.50 -14.35 3.34
N VAL A 195 -1.24 -13.96 3.53
CA VAL A 195 -0.19 -14.89 3.95
C VAL A 195 -0.54 -15.54 5.29
N VAL A 196 -0.96 -14.75 6.28
CA VAL A 196 -1.32 -15.27 7.61
C VAL A 196 -2.52 -16.23 7.52
N SER A 197 -3.54 -15.91 6.73
CA SER A 197 -4.66 -16.84 6.50
C SER A 197 -4.22 -18.13 5.82
N ILE A 198 -3.37 -18.07 4.78
CA ILE A 198 -2.81 -19.27 4.15
C ILE A 198 -2.04 -20.14 5.15
N LEU A 199 -1.24 -19.52 6.04
CA LEU A 199 -0.53 -20.24 7.11
C LEU A 199 -1.50 -20.92 8.07
N ASP A 200 -2.61 -20.25 8.42
CA ASP A 200 -3.63 -20.83 9.29
C ASP A 200 -4.35 -22.00 8.62
N VAL A 201 -4.72 -21.89 7.34
CA VAL A 201 -5.23 -23.03 6.55
C VAL A 201 -4.30 -24.23 6.62
N MET A 202 -2.98 -24.03 6.46
CA MET A 202 -2.02 -25.13 6.56
C MET A 202 -1.99 -25.75 7.95
N ARG A 203 -2.08 -24.93 9.01
CA ARG A 203 -2.17 -25.41 10.39
C ARG A 203 -3.44 -26.24 10.60
N VAL A 204 -4.61 -25.70 10.24
CA VAL A 204 -5.92 -26.36 10.37
C VAL A 204 -5.93 -27.68 9.60
N TYR A 205 -5.46 -27.67 8.36
CA TYR A 205 -5.38 -28.86 7.52
C TYR A 205 -4.51 -29.95 8.15
N ARG A 206 -3.35 -29.59 8.72
CA ARG A 206 -2.45 -30.55 9.38
C ARG A 206 -3.06 -31.12 10.67
N ALA A 207 -3.71 -30.29 11.46
CA ALA A 207 -4.32 -30.71 12.73
C ALA A 207 -5.55 -31.62 12.52
N THR A 208 -6.30 -31.41 11.45
CA THR A 208 -7.56 -32.14 11.16
C THR A 208 -7.40 -33.26 10.11
N SER A 209 -6.24 -33.38 9.46
CA SER A 209 -5.94 -34.47 8.52
C SER A 209 -5.59 -35.74 9.26
N SER A 210 -6.38 -36.80 9.07
CA SER A 210 -6.09 -38.13 9.63
C SER A 210 -5.13 -39.00 8.81
N ARG A 211 -4.70 -38.53 7.63
CA ARG A 211 -3.63 -39.17 6.84
C ARG A 211 -2.29 -38.54 7.21
N SER A 212 -1.34 -39.36 7.65
CA SER A 212 0.07 -38.98 7.75
C SER A 212 0.57 -38.47 6.39
N PHE A 213 1.42 -37.45 6.37
CA PHE A 213 2.12 -37.01 5.15
C PHE A 213 2.83 -38.20 4.45
N SER A 214 3.31 -39.19 5.22
CA SER A 214 3.94 -40.41 4.69
C SER A 214 2.97 -41.37 3.97
N GLN A 215 1.67 -41.31 4.24
CA GLN A 215 0.66 -42.11 3.52
C GLN A 215 0.22 -41.48 2.20
N ARG A 216 0.63 -40.23 1.92
CA ARG A 216 0.31 -39.50 0.69
C ARG A 216 1.43 -39.58 -0.34
N MET A 217 2.64 -39.92 0.09
CA MET A 217 3.78 -40.24 -0.77
C MET A 217 4.17 -41.70 -0.53
N GLU A 218 3.37 -42.62 -1.09
CA GLU A 218 3.75 -44.02 -1.10
C GLU A 218 4.77 -44.22 -2.23
N PHE A 219 6.06 -44.25 -1.85
CA PHE A 219 7.13 -44.64 -2.75
C PHE A 219 7.16 -46.17 -2.86
N ALA A 220 6.22 -46.73 -3.61
CA ALA A 220 6.21 -48.15 -3.92
C ALA A 220 6.96 -48.38 -5.23
N PRO A 221 8.10 -49.09 -5.24
CA PRO A 221 8.66 -49.59 -6.48
C PRO A 221 7.71 -50.64 -7.05
N GLU A 222 7.08 -50.35 -8.19
CA GLU A 222 6.39 -51.35 -8.98
C GLU A 222 7.42 -52.06 -9.86
N PHE A 223 7.64 -53.35 -9.59
CA PHE A 223 8.47 -54.19 -10.44
C PHE A 223 7.60 -54.78 -11.55
N LEU A 224 7.94 -54.47 -12.79
CA LEU A 224 7.36 -55.12 -13.97
C LEU A 224 7.72 -56.61 -13.96
N GLU A 225 6.87 -57.47 -14.52
CA GLU A 225 7.09 -58.94 -14.61
C GLU A 225 8.40 -59.31 -15.33
N ASP A 226 8.95 -58.41 -16.13
CA ASP A 226 10.21 -58.57 -16.87
C ASP A 226 11.46 -58.09 -16.09
N GLY A 227 11.29 -57.56 -14.87
CA GLY A 227 12.36 -57.02 -14.05
C GLY A 227 12.94 -55.69 -14.54
N GLY A 228 12.32 -55.05 -15.53
CA GLY A 228 12.84 -53.88 -16.23
C GLY A 228 12.11 -52.57 -15.91
N GLY A 229 12.42 -51.94 -14.78
CA GLY A 229 12.13 -50.51 -14.55
C GLY A 229 11.35 -50.20 -13.28
N ILE A 230 11.73 -49.10 -12.63
CA ILE A 230 11.02 -48.52 -11.48
C ILE A 230 9.96 -47.56 -12.04
N LEU A 231 8.68 -47.92 -11.97
CA LEU A 231 7.60 -46.96 -12.18
C LEU A 231 7.37 -46.18 -10.89
N MET A 232 7.41 -44.86 -10.97
CA MET A 232 7.03 -43.97 -9.87
C MET A 232 5.55 -43.63 -9.99
N ASN A 233 4.74 -44.17 -9.09
CA ASN A 233 3.31 -43.88 -9.06
C ASN A 233 3.00 -42.90 -7.92
N VAL A 234 2.73 -41.63 -8.25
CA VAL A 234 2.26 -40.64 -7.28
C VAL A 234 0.73 -40.69 -7.29
N LYS A 235 0.14 -41.37 -6.29
CA LYS A 235 -1.30 -41.32 -6.06
C LYS A 235 -1.67 -40.04 -5.31
N PHE A 236 -2.56 -39.25 -5.90
CA PHE A 236 -3.19 -38.09 -5.27
C PHE A 236 -4.43 -38.51 -4.48
#